data_AF-A0A424SFH7-F1
#
_entry.id   AF-A0A424SFH7-F1
#
_cell.length_a   1.000
_cell.length_b   1.000
_cell.length_c   1.000
_cell.angle_alpha   90.00
_cell.angle_beta   90.00
_cell.angle_gamma   90.00
#
_symmetry.space_group_name_H-M   'P 1'
#
loop_
_entity.id
_entity.type
_entity.pdbx_description
1 polymer ?
#
loop_
_entity_poly.entity_id
_entity_poly.type
_entity_poly.pdbx_seq_one_letter_code
_entity_poly.pdbx_strand_id
1 'polypeptide(L)'
;MKKWNLFLHLHKNCLNILFFIILFSCAAISPPSGGPEDEIPPKLISSFPESGALLFRGNKIELKFSEYIDESSIANAFNISPQLDDGMKVIYDNKE
;
A
#
# COMPACT_ATOMS: atom_id res chain seq x y z
N MET A 1 41.11 -57.72 -1.21
CA MET A 1 39.66 -57.73 -0.85
C MET A 1 39.24 -56.64 0.15
N LYS A 2 40.13 -56.03 0.96
CA LYS A 2 39.74 -55.00 1.95
C LYS A 2 39.35 -53.63 1.38
N LYS A 3 39.91 -53.23 0.22
CA LYS A 3 39.65 -51.92 -0.42
C LYS A 3 38.19 -51.72 -0.86
N TRP A 4 37.50 -52.78 -1.27
CA TRP A 4 36.11 -52.71 -1.76
C TRP A 4 35.10 -52.49 -0.62
N ASN A 5 35.32 -53.09 0.55
CA ASN A 5 34.45 -52.88 1.71
C ASN A 5 34.56 -51.47 2.27
N LEU A 6 35.75 -50.85 2.19
CA LEU A 6 35.96 -49.45 2.55
C LEU A 6 35.23 -48.49 1.59
N PHE A 7 35.26 -48.79 0.28
CA PHE A 7 34.55 -48.02 -0.74
C PHE A 7 33.03 -48.11 -0.58
N LEU A 8 32.49 -49.30 -0.29
CA LEU A 8 31.07 -49.52 -0.03
C LEU A 8 30.61 -48.85 1.27
N HIS A 9 31.45 -48.80 2.31
CA HIS A 9 31.14 -48.08 3.56
C HIS A 9 31.16 -46.56 3.36
N LEU A 10 32.13 -46.03 2.59
CA LEU A 10 32.17 -44.61 2.23
C LEU A 10 30.90 -44.19 1.47
N HIS A 11 30.49 -44.99 0.48
CA HIS A 11 29.31 -44.69 -0.34
C HIS A 11 28.00 -44.74 0.46
N LYS A 12 27.86 -45.70 1.40
CA LYS A 12 26.71 -45.78 2.31
C LYS A 12 26.64 -44.62 3.30
N ASN A 13 27.79 -44.19 3.83
CA ASN A 13 27.86 -43.06 4.75
C ASN A 13 27.53 -41.73 4.06
N CYS A 14 28.01 -41.51 2.84
CA CYS A 14 27.63 -40.34 2.04
C CYS A 14 26.13 -40.30 1.73
N LEU A 15 25.52 -41.44 1.42
CA LEU A 15 24.09 -41.51 1.12
C LEU A 15 23.23 -41.17 2.34
N ASN A 16 23.63 -41.63 3.53
CA ASN A 16 22.96 -41.26 4.78
C ASN A 16 23.12 -39.75 5.09
N ILE A 17 24.31 -39.18 4.88
CA ILE A 17 24.55 -37.75 5.09
C ILE A 17 23.69 -36.90 4.14
N LEU A 18 23.58 -37.30 2.88
CA LEU A 18 22.75 -36.61 1.89
C LEU A 18 21.26 -36.65 2.26
N PHE A 19 20.78 -37.78 2.77
CA PHE A 19 19.40 -37.92 3.24
C PHE A 19 19.09 -36.99 4.42
N PHE A 20 20.02 -36.84 5.37
CA PHE A 20 19.86 -35.90 6.48
C PHE A 20 19.84 -34.44 6.00
N ILE A 21 20.66 -34.04 5.02
CA ILE A 21 20.69 -32.66 4.51
C ILE A 21 19.34 -32.26 3.87
N ILE A 22 18.67 -33.18 3.17
CA ILE A 22 17.37 -32.89 2.54
C ILE A 22 16.27 -32.66 3.59
N LEU A 23 16.31 -33.37 4.71
CA LEU A 23 15.33 -33.23 5.80
C LEU A 23 15.51 -31.95 6.64
N PHE A 24 16.69 -31.33 6.60
CA PHE A 24 16.98 -30.08 7.32
C PHE A 24 16.93 -28.82 6.44
N SER A 25 16.58 -28.93 5.15
CA SER A 25 16.38 -27.76 4.29
C SER A 25 15.05 -27.06 4.64
N CYS A 26 15.17 -25.96 5.38
CA CYS A 26 14.11 -25.14 5.92
C CYS A 26 13.30 -24.42 4.81
N ALA A 27 12.01 -24.21 5.04
CA ALA A 27 11.04 -23.60 4.13
C ALA A 27 11.50 -22.24 3.58
N ALA A 28 11.16 -21.95 2.32
CA ALA A 28 11.48 -20.68 1.68
C ALA A 28 10.82 -19.51 2.40
N ILE A 29 11.60 -18.50 2.78
CA ILE A 29 11.09 -17.25 3.35
C ILE A 29 10.50 -16.42 2.22
N SER A 30 9.18 -16.23 2.26
CA SER A 30 8.47 -15.28 1.42
C SER A 30 7.93 -14.14 2.28
N PRO A 31 7.89 -12.90 1.78
CA PRO A 31 7.19 -11.83 2.47
C PRO A 31 5.72 -12.22 2.70
N PRO A 32 5.08 -11.71 3.75
CA PRO A 32 3.65 -11.90 3.92
C PRO A 32 2.91 -11.40 2.68
N SER A 33 1.82 -12.08 2.30
CA SER A 33 0.90 -11.50 1.34
C SER A 33 0.40 -10.16 1.88
N GLY A 34 0.28 -9.16 1.01
CA GLY A 34 -0.24 -7.86 1.38
C GLY A 34 -1.66 -7.93 1.95
N GLY A 35 -2.18 -6.78 2.40
CA GLY A 35 -3.57 -6.65 2.79
C GLY A 35 -4.53 -6.84 1.60
N PRO A 36 -5.84 -6.90 1.87
CA PRO A 36 -6.84 -6.79 0.81
C PRO A 36 -6.66 -5.49 0.03
N GLU A 37 -7.09 -5.49 -1.23
CA GLU A 37 -7.18 -4.28 -2.03
C GLU A 37 -8.13 -3.28 -1.38
N ASP A 38 -7.83 -1.99 -1.53
CA ASP A 38 -8.70 -0.94 -1.03
C ASP A 38 -9.84 -0.69 -2.00
N GLU A 39 -11.07 -0.89 -1.52
CA GLU A 39 -12.29 -0.75 -2.31
C GLU A 39 -13.16 0.43 -1.82
N ILE A 40 -12.81 1.08 -0.70
CA ILE A 40 -13.68 2.05 -0.05
C ILE A 40 -13.24 3.47 -0.44
N PRO A 41 -14.09 4.26 -1.12
CA PRO A 41 -13.72 5.61 -1.48
C PRO A 41 -13.79 6.57 -0.26
N PRO A 42 -13.04 7.68 -0.32
CA PRO A 42 -13.07 8.72 0.69
C PRO A 42 -14.44 9.37 0.81
N LYS A 43 -14.85 9.64 2.05
CA LYS A 43 -16.13 10.27 2.37
C LYS A 43 -15.91 11.69 2.85
N LEU A 44 -16.74 12.62 2.37
CA LEU A 44 -16.78 13.99 2.88
C LEU A 44 -17.35 13.98 4.32
N ILE A 45 -16.55 14.38 5.30
CA ILE A 45 -16.91 14.49 6.71
C ILE A 45 -17.56 15.85 6.99
N SER A 46 -16.94 16.93 6.50
CA SER A 46 -17.42 18.28 6.75
C SER A 46 -17.01 19.24 5.64
N SER A 47 -17.78 20.31 5.50
CA SER A 47 -17.48 21.43 4.60
C SER A 47 -17.57 22.74 5.37
N PHE A 48 -16.67 23.66 5.05
CA PHE A 48 -16.76 25.05 5.44
C PHE A 48 -16.64 25.92 4.18
N PRO A 49 -17.61 26.81 3.89
CA PRO A 49 -18.87 26.97 4.62
C PRO A 49 -19.74 25.70 4.55
N GLU A 50 -20.71 25.61 5.45
CA GLU A 50 -21.65 24.48 5.46
C GLU A 50 -22.40 24.40 4.12
N SER A 51 -22.73 23.17 3.68
CA SER A 51 -23.48 22.96 2.46
C SER A 51 -24.79 23.77 2.46
N GLY A 52 -25.01 24.57 1.42
CA GLY A 52 -26.18 25.44 1.30
C GLY A 52 -26.11 26.75 2.11
N ALA A 53 -24.95 27.08 2.70
CA ALA A 53 -24.76 28.35 3.38
C ALA A 53 -25.04 29.55 2.44
N LEU A 54 -25.77 30.53 2.95
CA LEU A 54 -26.11 31.76 2.24
C LEU A 54 -25.23 32.91 2.72
N LEU A 55 -25.06 33.91 1.85
CA LEU A 55 -24.35 35.16 2.17
C LEU A 55 -22.91 34.94 2.69
N PHE A 56 -22.23 33.90 2.22
CA PHE A 56 -20.82 33.67 2.52
C PHE A 56 -19.96 34.79 1.91
N ARG A 57 -19.14 35.44 2.73
CA ARG A 57 -18.28 36.57 2.33
C ARG A 57 -16.79 36.22 2.31
N GLY A 58 -16.44 34.96 2.56
CA GLY A 58 -15.05 34.50 2.51
C GLY A 58 -14.63 34.10 1.09
N ASN A 59 -13.36 33.77 0.95
CA ASN A 59 -12.74 33.31 -0.30
C ASN A 59 -12.07 31.93 -0.18
N LYS A 60 -12.33 31.22 0.93
CA LYS A 60 -11.76 29.90 1.22
C LYS A 60 -12.88 28.90 1.44
N ILE A 61 -12.78 27.76 0.75
CA ILE A 61 -13.61 26.58 0.99
C ILE A 61 -12.69 25.50 1.57
N GLU A 62 -13.12 24.89 2.68
CA GLU A 62 -12.41 23.79 3.33
C GLU A 62 -13.30 22.56 3.29
N LEU A 63 -12.77 21.46 2.75
CA LEU A 63 -13.44 20.17 2.68
C LEU A 63 -12.61 19.16 3.44
N LYS A 64 -13.22 18.51 4.43
CA LYS A 64 -12.57 17.47 5.24
C LYS A 64 -13.08 16.11 4.82
N PHE A 65 -12.17 15.20 4.53
CA PHE A 65 -12.46 13.83 4.12
C PHE A 65 -12.10 12.83 5.21
N SER A 66 -12.62 11.60 5.10
CA SER A 66 -12.34 10.48 6.01
C SER A 66 -10.91 9.99 5.98
N GLU A 67 -10.19 10.28 4.90
CA GLU A 67 -8.84 9.82 4.63
C GLU A 67 -8.10 10.77 3.70
N TYR A 68 -6.85 10.44 3.40
CA TYR A 68 -6.01 11.19 2.50
C TYR A 68 -6.55 11.12 1.05
N ILE A 69 -6.60 12.26 0.38
CA ILE A 69 -6.99 12.36 -1.03
C ILE A 69 -5.73 12.51 -1.88
N ASP A 70 -5.62 11.69 -2.92
CA ASP A 70 -4.57 11.87 -3.92
C ASP A 70 -4.72 13.22 -4.62
N GLU A 71 -3.68 14.05 -4.56
CA GLU A 71 -3.62 15.38 -5.19
C GLU A 71 -3.91 15.31 -6.70
N SER A 72 -3.53 14.20 -7.35
CA SER A 72 -3.74 13.99 -8.79
C SER A 72 -5.22 13.88 -9.17
N SER A 73 -6.06 13.39 -8.24
CA SER A 73 -7.49 13.20 -8.45
C SER A 73 -8.30 14.51 -8.36
N ILE A 74 -7.78 15.50 -7.63
CA ILE A 74 -8.50 16.74 -7.31
C ILE A 74 -8.88 17.54 -8.55
N ALA A 75 -7.98 17.61 -9.54
CA ALA A 75 -8.21 18.37 -10.77
C ALA A 75 -9.49 17.93 -11.52
N ASN A 76 -9.86 16.64 -11.40
CA ASN A 76 -11.04 16.08 -12.06
C ASN A 76 -12.22 15.85 -11.11
N ALA A 77 -11.99 15.87 -9.78
CA ALA A 77 -13.01 15.58 -8.78
C ALA A 77 -13.94 16.77 -8.47
N PHE A 78 -13.50 18.00 -8.73
CA PHE A 78 -14.25 19.21 -8.40
C PHE A 78 -14.67 19.99 -9.63
N ASN A 79 -15.91 20.47 -9.61
CA ASN A 79 -16.44 21.41 -10.59
C ASN A 79 -16.96 22.64 -9.86
N ILE A 80 -16.53 23.82 -10.28
CA ILE A 80 -16.95 25.10 -9.72
C ILE A 80 -17.71 25.86 -10.80
N SER A 81 -18.91 26.29 -10.42
CA SER A 81 -19.78 27.08 -11.28
C SER A 81 -20.36 28.27 -10.50
N PRO A 82 -20.39 29.48 -11.08
CA PRO A 82 -19.84 29.85 -12.40
C PRO A 82 -18.30 29.83 -12.40
N GLN A 83 -17.69 29.89 -13.59
CA GLN A 83 -16.21 30.00 -13.69
C GLN A 83 -15.73 31.25 -12.96
N LEU A 84 -14.65 31.10 -12.20
CA LEU A 84 -13.98 32.18 -11.50
C LEU A 84 -12.98 32.86 -12.44
N ASP A 85 -12.87 34.18 -12.36
CA ASP A 85 -11.90 34.95 -13.16
C ASP A 85 -10.46 34.63 -12.76
N ASP A 86 -10.21 34.57 -11.45
CA ASP A 86 -8.94 34.09 -10.89
C ASP A 86 -9.06 32.59 -10.62
N GLY A 87 -8.15 31.82 -11.19
CA GLY A 87 -8.14 30.36 -11.07
C GLY A 87 -8.11 29.87 -9.62
N MET A 88 -8.68 28.69 -9.39
CA MET A 88 -8.71 28.05 -8.07
C MET A 88 -7.30 27.66 -7.61
N LYS A 89 -6.93 28.05 -6.38
CA LYS A 89 -5.73 27.54 -5.70
C LYS A 89 -6.13 26.46 -4.69
N VAL A 90 -5.63 25.24 -4.89
CA VAL A 90 -5.81 24.13 -3.95
C VAL A 90 -4.71 24.16 -2.88
N ILE A 91 -5.08 24.03 -1.61
CA ILE A 91 -4.17 23.97 -0.46
C ILE A 91 -4.44 22.69 0.31
N TYR A 92 -3.39 21.96 0.67
CA TYR A 92 -3.44 20.71 1.41
C TYR A 92 -2.87 20.92 2.81
N ASP A 93 -3.56 20.43 3.84
CA ASP A 93 -3.19 20.66 5.25
C ASP A 93 -1.95 19.84 5.68
N ASN A 94 -1.71 18.68 5.06
CA ASN A 94 -0.60 17.77 5.40
C ASN A 94 0.71 18.05 4.64
N LYS A 95 1.00 19.29 4.28
CA LYS A 95 2.31 19.66 3.72
C LYS A 95 3.26 20.12 4.82
N GLU A 96 3.82 19.15 5.55
CA GLU A 96 5.14 19.24 6.20
C GLU A 96 6.06 18.13 5.66
#